data_AF-A0A6L9XWM1-F1
#
_entry.id   AF-A0A6L9XWM1-F1
#
_cell.length_a   1.000
_cell.length_b   1.000
_cell.length_c   1.000
_cell.angle_alpha   90.00
_cell.angle_beta   90.00
_cell.angle_gamma   90.00
#
_symmetry.space_group_name_H-M   'P 1'
#
loop_
_entity.id
_entity.type
_entity.pdbx_description
1 polymer ?
#
loop_
_entity_poly.entity_id
_entity_poly.type
_entity_poly.pdbx_seq_one_letter_code
_entity_poly.pdbx_strand_id
1 'polypeptide(L)'
;MKYVFNKGPKLEGRRGLLAGAGVGAVVALAIAGGISASAVPPTATTAPTSTKAPTSTTPSPKSSAASGSVDPNSKSLYPFGQPQGGVAVNTPPPPGEPTLSPAYATKTTTRIYGSNPFEEAVSVSQHIWTSALPENVPANAGNNADRTRAVTLVTPDDPLTDITATPLIHFPDAAPILYVTKNGIPAITLNELKRLGPVGISRFNNVHALLVGAAANPGVESQLKAIGMKYYEVKGADVPQLADNVDKLYGSISNPDFGVATMPGMEDVVVGSMDGKDWQYTLPATHWVAHMPTGLFWVHRNSIPTATIDALKRRGGKARIYLFGGPDQISASVAKQLYQYGEVIRVSNDDPVAFNAPAPDSPEATALAFAKMWDPAGMFGWKITGPGHGFTLVNINDWQGAIASAPLSHLGFHAPLLLTSSASTLPSDLESYFTQVSPSFLNTPADGPYNMTYVLGSWNQVNWDEQVRVDSISEMHNRRVVGSDTGGTYGDSQPGA
;
A
#
# COMPACT_ATOMS: atom_id res chain seq x y z
N MET A 1 -28.42 36.46 -27.53
CA MET A 1 -27.34 37.12 -28.29
C MET A 1 -26.35 36.05 -28.72
N LYS A 2 -26.17 35.87 -30.03
CA LYS A 2 -25.25 34.89 -30.64
C LYS A 2 -23.82 35.44 -30.58
N TYR A 3 -22.85 34.64 -30.17
CA TYR A 3 -21.44 34.92 -30.44
C TYR A 3 -20.83 33.83 -31.32
N VAL A 4 -20.17 34.32 -32.37
CA VAL A 4 -19.66 33.63 -33.55
C VAL A 4 -18.17 33.38 -33.34
N PHE A 5 -17.72 32.16 -33.65
CA PHE A 5 -16.31 31.80 -33.76
C PHE A 5 -15.69 32.45 -35.00
N ASN A 6 -14.54 33.11 -34.85
CA ASN A 6 -13.75 33.60 -35.99
C ASN A 6 -12.42 32.82 -36.09
N LYS A 7 -12.10 32.37 -37.31
CA LYS A 7 -10.91 31.58 -37.68
C LYS A 7 -9.87 32.47 -38.38
N GLY A 8 -8.60 32.22 -38.09
CA GLY A 8 -7.43 32.45 -38.97
C GLY A 8 -6.72 33.80 -38.83
N PRO A 9 -5.46 33.92 -39.31
CA PRO A 9 -4.92 33.21 -40.48
C PRO A 9 -3.55 32.51 -40.31
N LYS A 10 -3.27 31.64 -41.30
CA LYS A 10 -1.99 31.01 -41.63
C LYS A 10 -0.98 32.02 -42.18
N LEU A 11 0.32 31.78 -41.95
CA LEU A 11 1.41 32.38 -42.72
C LEU A 11 2.36 31.29 -43.22
N GLU A 12 2.59 31.31 -44.53
CA GLU A 12 3.50 30.46 -45.29
C GLU A 12 4.95 30.97 -45.24
N GLY A 13 5.87 30.01 -45.10
CA GLY A 13 7.12 29.86 -45.87
C GLY A 13 8.03 31.06 -46.15
N ARG A 14 9.25 31.00 -45.59
CA ARG A 14 10.48 31.39 -46.32
C ARG A 14 11.68 30.55 -45.85
N ARG A 15 12.35 29.92 -46.82
CA ARG A 15 13.64 29.25 -46.68
C ARG A 15 14.75 30.28 -46.51
N GLY A 16 15.65 30.04 -45.55
CA GLY A 16 16.91 30.76 -45.37
C GLY A 16 17.96 29.80 -44.83
N LEU A 17 18.93 29.50 -45.68
CA LEU A 17 20.09 28.65 -45.45
C LEU A 17 20.98 29.24 -44.35
N LEU A 18 21.44 28.44 -43.37
CA LEU A 18 22.69 28.69 -42.63
C LEU A 18 23.20 27.37 -42.05
N ALA A 19 24.43 27.03 -42.46
CA ALA A 19 25.19 25.89 -42.02
C ALA A 19 25.77 26.13 -40.61
N GLY A 20 25.82 25.07 -39.79
CA GLY A 20 26.49 25.08 -38.49
C GLY A 20 26.54 23.67 -37.93
N ALA A 21 27.73 23.08 -37.99
CA ALA A 21 28.03 21.75 -37.48
C ALA A 21 27.84 21.66 -35.95
N GLY A 22 27.23 20.56 -35.50
CA GLY A 22 27.09 20.25 -34.08
C GLY A 22 26.78 18.76 -33.91
N VAL A 23 27.77 18.03 -33.43
CA VAL A 23 27.78 16.58 -33.18
C VAL A 23 26.65 16.20 -32.21
N GLY A 24 25.68 15.42 -32.68
CA GLY A 24 24.63 14.80 -31.86
C GLY A 24 24.86 13.30 -31.75
N ALA A 25 25.29 12.85 -30.57
CA ALA A 25 25.30 11.44 -30.21
C ALA A 25 23.84 11.01 -29.91
N VAL A 26 23.28 10.18 -30.79
CA VAL A 26 22.00 9.49 -30.56
C VAL A 26 22.31 8.19 -29.83
N VAL A 27 21.98 8.12 -28.55
CA VAL A 27 21.88 6.86 -27.81
C VAL A 27 20.48 6.30 -28.08
N ALA A 28 20.39 5.33 -28.98
CA ALA A 28 19.21 4.51 -29.16
C ALA A 28 19.26 3.36 -28.13
N LEU A 29 18.39 3.39 -27.12
CA LEU A 29 18.18 2.24 -26.23
C LEU A 29 17.14 1.33 -26.89
N ALA A 30 17.61 0.18 -27.40
CA ALA A 30 16.78 -0.89 -27.91
C ALA A 30 16.15 -1.67 -26.74
N ILE A 31 14.82 -1.68 -26.65
CA ILE A 31 14.07 -2.61 -25.81
C ILE A 31 13.82 -3.86 -26.66
N ALA A 32 14.65 -4.89 -26.47
CA ALA A 32 14.44 -6.20 -27.07
C ALA A 32 13.55 -7.03 -26.12
N GLY A 33 12.26 -7.11 -26.45
CA GLY A 33 11.36 -8.15 -25.93
C GLY A 33 11.60 -9.46 -26.69
N GLY A 34 11.95 -10.52 -25.96
CA GLY A 34 12.10 -11.88 -26.49
C GLY A 34 11.18 -12.83 -25.74
N ILE A 35 9.99 -13.06 -26.29
CA ILE A 35 9.08 -14.13 -25.89
C ILE A 35 9.58 -15.41 -26.58
N SER A 36 10.02 -16.41 -25.81
CA SER A 36 10.30 -17.75 -26.33
C SER A 36 9.21 -18.70 -25.86
N ALA A 37 8.23 -18.93 -26.74
CA ALA A 37 7.29 -20.03 -26.64
C ALA A 37 7.90 -21.27 -27.29
N SER A 38 8.04 -22.37 -26.56
CA SER A 38 8.37 -23.69 -27.10
C SER A 38 7.13 -24.59 -27.02
N ALA A 39 6.56 -24.85 -28.19
CA ALA A 39 5.51 -25.83 -28.41
C ALA A 39 6.08 -27.26 -28.38
N VAL A 40 5.34 -28.20 -27.77
CA VAL A 40 5.56 -29.64 -27.87
C VAL A 40 4.30 -30.27 -28.50
N PRO A 41 4.42 -31.15 -29.52
CA PRO A 41 3.27 -31.75 -30.21
C PRO A 41 2.70 -32.97 -29.47
N PRO A 42 1.48 -33.42 -29.82
CA PRO A 42 0.70 -34.37 -29.02
C PRO A 42 1.01 -35.84 -29.39
N THR A 43 0.94 -36.73 -28.41
CA THR A 43 0.84 -38.18 -28.62
C THR A 43 -0.41 -38.75 -27.96
N ALA A 44 -1.06 -39.64 -28.71
CA ALA A 44 -2.40 -40.15 -28.48
C ALA A 44 -2.46 -41.32 -27.48
N THR A 45 -3.52 -41.27 -26.68
CA THR A 45 -4.42 -42.33 -26.20
C THR A 45 -3.92 -43.79 -26.14
N THR A 46 -3.88 -44.35 -24.93
CA THR A 46 -4.28 -45.74 -24.65
C THR A 46 -5.00 -45.83 -23.29
N ALA A 47 -6.13 -46.53 -23.28
CA ALA A 47 -6.97 -46.79 -22.12
C ALA A 47 -6.31 -47.78 -21.14
N PRO A 48 -6.59 -47.73 -19.82
CA PRO A 48 -6.21 -48.80 -18.92
C PRO A 48 -7.35 -49.82 -18.79
N THR A 49 -7.01 -51.05 -19.14
CA THR A 49 -7.71 -52.28 -18.80
C THR A 49 -7.65 -52.55 -17.30
N SER A 50 -8.73 -53.14 -16.79
CA SER A 50 -8.85 -53.67 -15.43
C SER A 50 -7.88 -54.82 -15.17
N THR A 51 -7.00 -54.68 -14.18
CA THR A 51 -6.33 -55.82 -13.55
C THR A 51 -6.28 -55.67 -12.03
N LYS A 52 -6.53 -56.82 -11.41
CA LYS A 52 -6.77 -57.11 -9.99
C LYS A 52 -5.55 -56.79 -9.12
N ALA A 53 -5.79 -56.17 -7.96
CA ALA A 53 -4.77 -55.84 -6.97
C ALA A 53 -4.05 -57.10 -6.41
N PRO A 54 -2.71 -57.09 -6.26
CA PRO A 54 -2.01 -57.97 -5.34
C PRO A 54 -1.81 -57.25 -3.99
N THR A 55 -2.32 -57.87 -2.94
CA THR A 55 -2.00 -57.55 -1.56
C THR A 55 -0.52 -57.87 -1.28
N SER A 56 0.32 -56.83 -1.17
CA SER A 56 1.66 -56.95 -0.57
C SER A 56 1.71 -56.17 0.75
N THR A 57 1.71 -56.93 1.84
CA THR A 57 2.07 -56.45 3.17
C THR A 57 3.58 -56.21 3.21
N THR A 58 3.99 -54.96 3.04
CA THR A 58 5.34 -54.49 3.39
C THR A 58 5.20 -53.48 4.52
N PRO A 59 5.88 -53.65 5.67
CA PRO A 59 5.80 -52.67 6.74
C PRO A 59 6.36 -51.35 6.22
N SER A 60 5.55 -50.28 6.30
CA SER A 60 6.03 -48.92 6.03
C SER A 60 7.28 -48.67 6.87
N PRO A 61 8.38 -48.14 6.27
CA PRO A 61 9.47 -47.66 7.09
C PRO A 61 8.89 -46.59 8.01
N LYS A 62 9.08 -46.76 9.33
CA LYS A 62 8.89 -45.68 10.29
C LYS A 62 9.84 -44.56 9.90
N SER A 63 9.37 -43.67 9.03
CA SER A 63 9.86 -42.31 8.99
C SER A 63 9.47 -41.70 10.33
N SER A 64 10.38 -41.80 11.30
CA SER A 64 10.47 -40.76 12.30
C SER A 64 10.86 -39.50 11.52
N ALA A 65 9.86 -38.79 11.01
CA ALA A 65 10.02 -37.38 10.76
C ALA A 65 10.44 -36.82 12.11
N ALA A 66 11.74 -36.60 12.28
CA ALA A 66 12.22 -35.74 13.33
C ALA A 66 11.46 -34.43 13.12
N SER A 67 10.54 -34.13 14.05
CA SER A 67 10.07 -32.78 14.26
C SER A 67 11.34 -31.95 14.36
N GLY A 68 11.73 -31.27 13.28
CA GLY A 68 12.88 -30.40 13.26
C GLY A 68 12.59 -29.28 14.23
N SER A 69 12.96 -29.45 15.50
CA SER A 69 12.87 -28.36 16.47
C SER A 69 13.82 -27.29 15.98
N VAL A 70 13.26 -26.17 15.55
CA VAL A 70 14.03 -24.97 15.22
C VAL A 70 14.92 -24.65 16.43
N ASP A 71 16.24 -24.53 16.23
CA ASP A 71 17.16 -24.20 17.32
C ASP A 71 16.78 -22.82 17.89
N PRO A 72 16.30 -22.74 19.15
CA PRO A 72 15.86 -21.49 19.76
C PRO A 72 17.02 -20.50 19.95
N ASN A 73 18.28 -20.96 19.88
CA ASN A 73 19.48 -20.13 20.01
C ASN A 73 20.10 -19.76 18.67
N SER A 74 19.46 -20.10 17.55
CA SER A 74 19.95 -19.77 16.22
C SER A 74 19.97 -18.25 16.03
N LYS A 75 21.17 -17.65 16.09
CA LYS A 75 21.37 -16.21 15.84
C LYS A 75 21.07 -15.81 14.41
N SER A 76 21.13 -16.74 13.46
CA SER A 76 20.74 -16.45 12.07
C SER A 76 19.23 -16.39 11.91
N LEU A 77 18.44 -17.07 12.75
CA LEU A 77 16.98 -17.01 12.69
C LEU A 77 16.40 -15.98 13.66
N TYR A 78 17.07 -15.76 14.79
CA TYR A 78 16.67 -14.86 15.86
C TYR A 78 17.82 -13.93 16.25
N PRO A 79 18.22 -12.98 15.37
CA PRO A 79 19.37 -12.10 15.61
C PRO A 79 19.23 -11.24 16.88
N PHE A 80 17.99 -10.93 17.28
CA PHE A 80 17.66 -10.15 18.49
C PHE A 80 17.05 -11.00 19.62
N GLY A 81 17.24 -12.33 19.55
CA GLY A 81 16.67 -13.32 20.46
C GLY A 81 15.27 -13.79 20.04
N GLN A 82 14.88 -14.98 20.50
CA GLN A 82 13.60 -15.58 20.11
C GLN A 82 12.40 -14.79 20.67
N PRO A 83 11.30 -14.65 19.92
CA PRO A 83 10.02 -14.21 20.47
C PRO A 83 9.60 -15.07 21.66
N GLN A 84 8.99 -14.46 22.68
CA GLN A 84 8.59 -15.15 23.92
C GLN A 84 7.09 -15.00 24.17
N GLY A 85 6.50 -15.92 24.92
CA GLY A 85 5.07 -15.89 25.26
C GLY A 85 4.21 -16.76 24.35
N GLY A 86 2.89 -16.59 24.44
CA GLY A 86 1.90 -17.34 23.66
C GLY A 86 1.55 -16.68 22.32
N VAL A 87 0.41 -17.08 21.76
CA VAL A 87 -0.14 -16.49 20.53
C VAL A 87 -0.34 -14.99 20.72
N ALA A 88 0.29 -14.20 19.83
CA ALA A 88 0.31 -12.74 19.91
C ALA A 88 -1.04 -12.09 19.59
N VAL A 89 -1.75 -12.64 18.60
CA VAL A 89 -3.05 -12.15 18.14
C VAL A 89 -4.02 -13.33 18.10
N ASN A 90 -5.11 -13.23 18.86
CA ASN A 90 -6.14 -14.27 18.90
C ASN A 90 -7.35 -13.80 18.08
N THR A 91 -7.56 -14.43 16.92
CA THR A 91 -8.72 -14.15 16.07
C THR A 91 -9.93 -14.96 16.55
N PRO A 92 -10.99 -14.34 17.09
CA PRO A 92 -12.21 -15.04 17.44
C PRO A 92 -13.02 -15.39 16.16
N PRO A 93 -13.88 -16.43 16.21
CA PRO A 93 -14.85 -16.67 15.15
C PRO A 93 -15.75 -15.43 14.96
N PRO A 94 -16.27 -15.20 13.74
CA PRO A 94 -17.19 -14.09 13.51
C PRO A 94 -18.43 -14.21 14.41
N PRO A 95 -18.89 -13.12 15.05
CA PRO A 95 -20.07 -13.15 15.91
C PRO A 95 -21.31 -13.65 15.14
N GLY A 96 -22.06 -14.58 15.75
CA GLY A 96 -23.30 -15.11 15.18
C GLY A 96 -23.12 -16.31 14.24
N GLU A 97 -21.89 -16.63 13.84
CA GLU A 97 -21.62 -17.79 13.00
C GLU A 97 -21.53 -19.09 13.83
N PRO A 98 -22.04 -20.23 13.31
CA PRO A 98 -21.96 -21.52 14.00
C PRO A 98 -20.55 -22.13 13.99
N THR A 99 -19.57 -21.50 13.34
CA THR A 99 -18.19 -21.98 13.27
C THR A 99 -17.45 -21.76 14.59
N LEU A 100 -16.75 -22.80 15.04
CA LEU A 100 -15.80 -22.72 16.14
C LEU A 100 -14.39 -22.33 15.66
N SER A 101 -14.15 -22.36 14.35
CA SER A 101 -12.89 -21.94 13.74
C SER A 101 -12.97 -20.48 13.33
N PRO A 102 -11.88 -19.69 13.48
CA PRO A 102 -11.82 -18.33 12.96
C PRO A 102 -12.04 -18.34 11.44
N ALA A 103 -13.12 -17.74 10.97
CA ALA A 103 -13.36 -17.49 9.55
C ALA A 103 -12.87 -16.08 9.25
N TYR A 104 -11.58 -15.95 8.92
CA TYR A 104 -10.96 -14.67 8.59
C TYR A 104 -10.75 -14.49 7.09
N ALA A 105 -11.02 -15.48 6.25
CA ALA A 105 -10.94 -15.35 4.79
C ALA A 105 -12.23 -15.82 4.12
N THR A 106 -12.54 -15.20 2.99
CA THR A 106 -13.62 -15.58 2.07
C THR A 106 -13.00 -15.87 0.69
N LYS A 107 -13.81 -15.92 -0.37
CA LYS A 107 -13.34 -16.17 -1.74
C LYS A 107 -12.45 -15.03 -2.25
N THR A 108 -12.80 -13.79 -1.93
CA THR A 108 -12.12 -12.58 -2.42
C THR A 108 -11.66 -11.63 -1.31
N THR A 109 -11.82 -12.01 -0.04
CA THR A 109 -11.38 -11.19 1.09
C THR A 109 -10.52 -11.96 2.08
N THR A 110 -9.56 -11.26 2.71
CA THR A 110 -8.80 -11.75 3.87
C THR A 110 -8.81 -10.68 4.92
N ARG A 111 -9.27 -11.02 6.11
CA ARG A 111 -9.19 -10.19 7.29
C ARG A 111 -7.80 -10.25 7.88
N ILE A 112 -7.21 -9.09 8.08
CA ILE A 112 -5.99 -8.90 8.88
C ILE A 112 -6.47 -8.42 10.25
N TYR A 113 -6.73 -9.39 11.13
CA TYR A 113 -7.41 -9.15 12.40
C TYR A 113 -6.48 -8.51 13.44
N GLY A 114 -7.00 -7.55 14.19
CA GLY A 114 -6.43 -7.07 15.45
C GLY A 114 -7.52 -6.29 16.19
N SER A 115 -7.47 -6.28 17.53
CA SER A 115 -8.47 -5.58 18.35
C SER A 115 -8.01 -4.21 18.84
N ASN A 116 -6.77 -3.86 18.54
CA ASN A 116 -6.12 -2.62 18.92
C ASN A 116 -4.94 -2.35 17.97
N PRO A 117 -4.38 -1.12 17.97
CA PRO A 117 -3.32 -0.73 17.04
C PRO A 117 -2.12 -1.67 17.04
N PHE A 118 -1.71 -2.17 18.22
CA PHE A 118 -0.55 -3.04 18.35
C PHE A 118 -0.77 -4.41 17.69
N GLU A 119 -1.95 -5.00 17.88
CA GLU A 119 -2.31 -6.27 17.24
C GLU A 119 -2.46 -6.12 15.73
N GLU A 120 -3.09 -5.04 15.25
CA GLU A 120 -3.27 -4.79 13.82
C GLU A 120 -1.93 -4.65 13.09
N ALA A 121 -1.01 -3.84 13.65
CA ALA A 121 0.32 -3.67 13.09
C ALA A 121 1.12 -4.98 13.03
N VAL A 122 1.02 -5.81 14.08
CA VAL A 122 1.67 -7.13 14.13
C VAL A 122 1.04 -8.09 13.12
N SER A 123 -0.28 -8.07 12.96
CA SER A 123 -0.96 -8.90 11.97
C SER A 123 -0.60 -8.50 10.53
N VAL A 124 -0.49 -7.20 10.25
CA VAL A 124 -0.03 -6.72 8.94
C VAL A 124 1.43 -7.14 8.69
N SER A 125 2.32 -6.96 9.67
CA SER A 125 3.73 -7.32 9.50
C SER A 125 3.93 -8.82 9.32
N GLN A 126 3.13 -9.66 9.99
CA GLN A 126 3.13 -11.11 9.80
C GLN A 126 2.55 -11.56 8.46
N HIS A 127 1.57 -10.81 7.92
CA HIS A 127 1.02 -11.09 6.61
C HIS A 127 2.03 -10.85 5.49
N ILE A 128 2.80 -9.76 5.60
CA ILE A 128 3.71 -9.31 4.54
C ILE A 128 5.10 -9.94 4.66
N TRP A 129 5.67 -9.96 5.86
CA TRP A 129 7.02 -10.48 6.10
C TRP A 129 6.96 -11.78 6.91
N THR A 130 7.10 -12.91 6.22
CA THR A 130 7.08 -14.22 6.85
C THR A 130 8.24 -14.43 7.83
N SER A 131 9.41 -13.83 7.56
CA SER A 131 10.62 -13.92 8.40
C SER A 131 10.95 -15.37 8.82
N ALA A 132 10.65 -16.32 7.94
CA ALA A 132 10.77 -17.75 8.19
C ALA A 132 12.16 -18.29 7.84
N LEU A 133 12.96 -17.50 7.11
CA LEU A 133 14.28 -17.90 6.64
C LEU A 133 15.39 -17.30 7.52
N PRO A 134 16.55 -17.99 7.64
CA PRO A 134 17.73 -17.43 8.27
C PRO A 134 18.19 -16.15 7.54
N GLU A 135 18.72 -15.19 8.29
CA GLU A 135 19.20 -13.89 7.78
C GLU A 135 20.15 -14.03 6.58
N ASN A 136 21.10 -14.96 6.66
CA ASN A 136 22.21 -15.10 5.71
C ASN A 136 21.88 -15.88 4.42
N VAL A 137 20.60 -16.11 4.11
CA VAL A 137 20.21 -16.77 2.86
C VAL A 137 20.15 -15.80 1.68
N PRO A 138 20.41 -16.25 0.43
CA PRO A 138 20.32 -15.40 -0.76
C PRO A 138 18.96 -14.73 -0.96
N ALA A 139 17.87 -15.34 -0.47
CA ALA A 139 16.53 -14.76 -0.55
C ALA A 139 16.41 -13.41 0.17
N ASN A 140 17.30 -13.08 1.12
CA ASN A 140 17.31 -11.80 1.83
C ASN A 140 18.22 -10.74 1.19
N ALA A 141 18.90 -11.04 0.07
CA ALA A 141 19.84 -10.11 -0.56
C ALA A 141 19.16 -9.03 -1.44
N GLY A 142 17.86 -9.15 -1.73
CA GLY A 142 17.12 -8.31 -2.68
C GLY A 142 16.00 -7.46 -2.06
N ASN A 143 15.15 -6.88 -2.91
CA ASN A 143 14.00 -6.08 -2.49
C ASN A 143 12.79 -6.94 -2.05
N ASN A 144 12.77 -8.22 -2.43
CA ASN A 144 11.72 -9.18 -2.07
C ASN A 144 12.20 -10.11 -0.94
N ALA A 145 12.88 -9.54 0.04
CA ALA A 145 13.43 -10.29 1.15
C ALA A 145 12.33 -10.85 2.06
N ASP A 146 12.52 -12.07 2.54
CA ASP A 146 11.65 -12.70 3.56
C ASP A 146 11.65 -11.90 4.87
N ARG A 147 12.77 -11.21 5.13
CA ARG A 147 12.94 -10.28 6.24
C ARG A 147 12.88 -8.84 5.77
N THR A 148 12.26 -8.00 6.59
CA THR A 148 12.38 -6.55 6.45
C THR A 148 13.82 -6.09 6.72
N ARG A 149 14.21 -4.92 6.21
CA ARG A 149 15.49 -4.31 6.53
C ARG A 149 15.41 -3.40 7.75
N ALA A 150 14.27 -2.78 8.03
CA ALA A 150 14.08 -1.94 9.19
C ALA A 150 12.64 -1.99 9.69
N VAL A 151 12.35 -1.33 10.81
CA VAL A 151 10.97 -1.06 11.25
C VAL A 151 10.81 0.43 11.48
N THR A 152 9.63 0.96 11.22
CA THR A 152 9.26 2.32 11.60
C THR A 152 8.41 2.25 12.86
N LEU A 153 8.87 2.89 13.93
CA LEU A 153 8.20 2.91 15.24
C LEU A 153 7.54 4.25 15.46
N VAL A 154 6.25 4.20 15.81
CA VAL A 154 5.39 5.36 16.08
C VAL A 154 4.52 5.12 17.32
N THR A 155 3.80 6.13 17.81
CA THR A 155 2.88 5.99 18.95
C THR A 155 1.43 6.15 18.50
N PRO A 156 0.49 5.32 18.99
CA PRO A 156 -0.86 5.21 18.41
C PRO A 156 -1.81 6.37 18.78
N ASP A 157 -1.28 7.49 19.27
CA ASP A 157 -2.01 8.64 19.81
C ASP A 157 -1.94 9.90 18.94
N ASP A 158 -1.11 9.92 17.88
CA ASP A 158 -0.96 11.08 17.00
C ASP A 158 -1.05 10.70 15.50
N PRO A 159 -2.23 10.86 14.87
CA PRO A 159 -2.42 10.51 13.47
C PRO A 159 -1.55 11.33 12.51
N LEU A 160 -1.23 12.60 12.86
CA LEU A 160 -0.42 13.45 12.00
C LEU A 160 1.03 12.97 11.95
N THR A 161 1.61 12.64 13.11
CA THR A 161 2.95 12.05 13.21
C THR A 161 3.02 10.71 12.47
N ASP A 162 1.99 9.88 12.63
CA ASP A 162 2.00 8.53 12.08
C ASP A 162 1.82 8.53 10.55
N ILE A 163 0.93 9.37 10.02
CA ILE A 163 0.81 9.61 8.56
C ILE A 163 2.14 10.16 8.01
N THR A 164 2.80 11.05 8.77
CA THR A 164 4.10 11.61 8.36
C THR A 164 5.20 10.55 8.28
N ALA A 165 5.07 9.43 8.99
CA ALA A 165 6.05 8.36 9.00
C ALA A 165 5.94 7.40 7.80
N THR A 166 4.79 7.35 7.11
CA THR A 166 4.51 6.35 6.06
C THR A 166 5.42 6.43 4.82
N PRO A 167 6.00 7.59 4.44
CA PRO A 167 7.00 7.63 3.37
C PRO A 167 8.24 6.78 3.64
N LEU A 168 8.50 6.35 4.89
CA LEU A 168 9.65 5.52 5.27
C LEU A 168 9.41 4.00 5.11
N ILE A 169 8.24 3.58 4.60
CA ILE A 169 7.86 2.16 4.48
C ILE A 169 8.59 1.47 3.32
N HIS A 170 8.18 1.63 2.06
CA HIS A 170 8.80 0.91 0.93
C HIS A 170 10.23 1.38 0.71
N PHE A 171 10.38 2.68 0.49
CA PHE A 171 11.67 3.32 0.51
C PHE A 171 11.84 3.98 1.88
N PRO A 172 13.01 3.87 2.52
CA PRO A 172 14.21 3.36 1.91
C PRO A 172 14.33 1.83 1.86
N ASP A 173 13.61 1.05 2.68
CA ASP A 173 14.07 -0.32 2.96
C ASP A 173 12.99 -1.35 3.36
N ALA A 174 11.74 -1.20 2.90
CA ALA A 174 10.62 -2.11 3.14
C ALA A 174 10.33 -2.34 4.64
N ALA A 175 10.12 -1.27 5.40
CA ALA A 175 9.91 -1.27 6.83
C ALA A 175 8.41 -1.28 7.21
N PRO A 176 7.90 -2.26 7.99
CA PRO A 176 6.56 -2.15 8.59
C PRO A 176 6.49 -0.97 9.56
N ILE A 177 5.29 -0.43 9.73
CA ILE A 177 4.97 0.41 10.89
C ILE A 177 4.56 -0.51 12.04
N LEU A 178 5.19 -0.32 13.21
CA LEU A 178 4.78 -0.93 14.46
C LEU A 178 4.57 0.13 15.54
N TYR A 179 3.60 -0.10 16.41
CA TYR A 179 3.30 0.83 17.50
C TYR A 179 4.11 0.53 18.76
N VAL A 180 4.59 1.60 19.38
CA VAL A 180 5.16 1.61 20.73
C VAL A 180 4.34 2.54 21.62
N THR A 181 4.64 2.55 22.92
CA THR A 181 4.04 3.51 23.84
C THR A 181 5.00 4.65 24.12
N LYS A 182 4.47 5.75 24.67
CA LYS A 182 5.27 6.86 25.21
C LYS A 182 6.27 6.45 26.31
N ASN A 183 6.13 5.25 26.87
CA ASN A 183 6.94 4.75 27.97
C ASN A 183 7.86 3.57 27.58
N GLY A 184 7.77 3.08 26.34
CA GLY A 184 8.50 1.88 25.91
C GLY A 184 7.75 0.99 24.94
N ILE A 185 8.39 -0.11 24.59
CA ILE A 185 7.91 -1.14 23.67
C ILE A 185 7.06 -2.15 24.44
N PRO A 186 5.76 -2.31 24.11
CA PRO A 186 4.94 -3.36 24.70
C PRO A 186 5.39 -4.74 24.24
N ALA A 187 5.06 -5.77 25.02
CA ALA A 187 5.55 -7.13 24.78
C ALA A 187 5.23 -7.66 23.38
N ILE A 188 4.02 -7.39 22.87
CA ILE A 188 3.59 -7.81 21.53
C ILE A 188 4.50 -7.22 20.43
N THR A 189 4.77 -5.92 20.48
CA THR A 189 5.67 -5.25 19.55
C THR A 189 7.11 -5.75 19.72
N LEU A 190 7.59 -5.92 20.95
CA LEU A 190 8.95 -6.40 21.20
C LEU A 190 9.17 -7.81 20.63
N ASN A 191 8.19 -8.68 20.76
CA ASN A 191 8.21 -10.02 20.16
C ASN A 191 8.19 -9.97 18.64
N GLU A 192 7.43 -9.04 18.07
CA GLU A 192 7.37 -8.88 16.62
C GLU A 192 8.69 -8.32 16.06
N LEU A 193 9.35 -7.40 16.75
CA LEU A 193 10.71 -6.94 16.40
C LEU A 193 11.71 -8.10 16.35
N LYS A 194 11.64 -8.99 17.34
CA LYS A 194 12.46 -10.20 17.41
C LYS A 194 12.16 -11.19 16.29
N ARG A 195 10.88 -11.37 15.95
CA ARG A 195 10.44 -12.26 14.87
C ARG A 195 10.90 -11.74 13.51
N LEU A 196 10.60 -10.47 13.22
CA LEU A 196 11.00 -9.80 11.99
C LEU A 196 12.51 -9.86 11.79
N GLY A 197 13.26 -9.66 12.87
CA GLY A 197 14.73 -9.65 12.85
C GLY A 197 15.29 -8.82 11.70
N PRO A 198 15.03 -7.49 11.66
CA PRO A 198 15.40 -6.68 10.52
C PRO A 198 16.90 -6.75 10.20
N VAL A 199 17.26 -6.84 8.92
CA VAL A 199 18.67 -7.03 8.49
C VAL A 199 19.50 -5.74 8.51
N GLY A 200 18.86 -4.59 8.71
CA GLY A 200 19.48 -3.28 8.75
C GLY A 200 19.53 -2.56 7.40
N ILE A 201 19.44 -1.23 7.45
CA ILE A 201 19.61 -0.36 6.29
C ILE A 201 21.11 -0.22 5.98
N SER A 202 21.61 -0.99 5.02
CA SER A 202 23.05 -1.05 4.70
C SER A 202 23.65 0.30 4.30
N ARG A 203 22.90 1.09 3.52
CA ARG A 203 23.30 2.45 3.10
C ARG A 203 23.10 3.53 4.16
N PHE A 204 22.63 3.14 5.35
CA PHE A 204 22.41 4.02 6.49
C PHE A 204 22.84 3.34 7.79
N ASN A 205 24.12 3.01 7.88
CA ASN A 205 24.80 2.52 9.09
C ASN A 205 24.24 1.23 9.71
N ASN A 206 23.52 0.42 8.92
CA ASN A 206 22.79 -0.78 9.36
C ASN A 206 21.80 -0.44 10.50
N VAL A 207 21.07 0.67 10.37
CA VAL A 207 19.96 0.99 11.27
C VAL A 207 18.83 -0.03 11.09
N HIS A 208 18.28 -0.56 12.19
CA HIS A 208 17.20 -1.55 12.17
C HIS A 208 15.84 -0.95 12.54
N ALA A 209 15.82 0.21 13.20
CA ALA A 209 14.58 0.87 13.63
C ALA A 209 14.66 2.40 13.44
N LEU A 210 13.60 2.99 12.88
CA LEU A 210 13.39 4.43 12.77
C LEU A 210 12.35 4.83 13.82
N LEU A 211 12.72 5.65 14.80
CA LEU A 211 11.83 6.09 15.88
C LEU A 211 11.33 7.48 15.51
N VAL A 212 10.05 7.59 15.16
CA VAL A 212 9.46 8.83 14.64
C VAL A 212 8.65 9.53 15.75
N GLY A 213 8.88 10.82 15.93
CA GLY A 213 8.15 11.63 16.90
C GLY A 213 8.29 11.11 18.33
N ALA A 214 7.16 10.87 19.01
CA ALA A 214 7.13 10.44 20.41
C ALA A 214 7.63 9.01 20.65
N ALA A 215 7.81 8.19 19.60
CA ALA A 215 8.46 6.89 19.72
C ALA A 215 9.94 7.00 20.10
N ALA A 216 10.57 8.14 19.81
CA ALA A 216 11.95 8.44 20.19
C ALA A 216 12.04 8.89 21.66
N ASN A 217 11.75 7.94 22.56
CA ASN A 217 11.76 8.13 24.02
C ASN A 217 12.72 7.14 24.72
N PRO A 218 13.20 7.46 25.94
CA PRO A 218 14.20 6.66 26.64
C PRO A 218 13.78 5.20 26.89
N GLY A 219 12.49 4.94 27.10
CA GLY A 219 11.96 3.59 27.30
C GLY A 219 12.20 2.72 26.08
N VAL A 220 11.78 3.20 24.90
CA VAL A 220 11.96 2.50 23.63
C VAL A 220 13.45 2.32 23.31
N GLU A 221 14.23 3.39 23.43
CA GLU A 221 15.68 3.36 23.18
C GLU A 221 16.41 2.33 24.04
N SER A 222 16.10 2.27 25.34
CA SER A 222 16.74 1.34 26.27
C SER A 222 16.41 -0.12 25.92
N GLN A 223 15.17 -0.41 25.52
CA GLN A 223 14.75 -1.75 25.14
C GLN A 223 15.36 -2.21 23.81
N LEU A 224 15.49 -1.31 22.81
CA LEU A 224 16.19 -1.62 21.56
C LEU A 224 17.68 -1.91 21.79
N LYS A 225 18.35 -1.08 22.60
CA LYS A 225 19.76 -1.30 23.00
C LYS A 225 19.95 -2.63 23.70
N ALA A 226 19.03 -2.98 24.61
CA ALA A 226 19.09 -4.22 25.38
C ALA A 226 19.04 -5.49 24.51
N ILE A 227 18.36 -5.45 23.35
CA ILE A 227 18.31 -6.57 22.40
C ILE A 227 19.32 -6.44 21.25
N GLY A 228 20.13 -5.39 21.22
CA GLY A 228 21.18 -5.18 20.22
C GLY A 228 20.73 -4.50 18.91
N MET A 229 19.54 -3.92 18.87
CA MET A 229 19.06 -3.19 17.69
C MET A 229 19.62 -1.77 17.64
N LYS A 230 20.34 -1.46 16.56
CA LYS A 230 20.64 -0.08 16.15
C LYS A 230 19.38 0.65 15.70
N TYR A 231 19.26 1.92 16.08
CA TYR A 231 18.13 2.75 15.71
C TYR A 231 18.57 4.16 15.32
N TYR A 232 17.66 4.89 14.68
CA TYR A 232 17.80 6.30 14.34
C TYR A 232 16.52 7.05 14.72
N GLU A 233 16.65 8.26 15.22
CA GLU A 233 15.52 9.08 15.67
C GLU A 233 15.17 10.12 14.60
N VAL A 234 13.88 10.26 14.33
CA VAL A 234 13.34 11.27 13.41
C VAL A 234 12.42 12.17 14.21
N LYS A 235 12.90 13.37 14.53
CA LYS A 235 12.21 14.34 15.38
C LYS A 235 11.93 15.63 14.61
N GLY A 236 10.88 16.33 15.00
CA GLY A 236 10.56 17.69 14.57
C GLY A 236 10.07 18.50 15.77
N ALA A 237 10.20 19.83 15.70
CA ALA A 237 9.63 20.70 16.74
C ALA A 237 8.08 20.70 16.69
N ASP A 238 7.53 20.43 15.51
CA ASP A 238 6.12 20.28 15.20
C ASP A 238 5.97 19.31 14.00
N VAL A 239 4.72 19.00 13.62
CA VAL A 239 4.42 18.06 12.51
C VAL A 239 4.98 18.56 11.17
N PRO A 240 4.85 19.84 10.77
CA PRO A 240 5.50 20.31 9.54
C PRO A 240 7.02 20.13 9.53
N GLN A 241 7.71 20.42 10.64
CA GLN A 241 9.15 20.21 10.74
C GLN A 241 9.52 18.72 10.75
N LEU A 242 8.68 17.86 11.35
CA LEU A 242 8.85 16.42 11.29
C LEU A 242 8.75 15.92 9.84
N ALA A 243 7.75 16.36 9.10
CA ALA A 243 7.54 16.02 7.70
C ALA A 243 8.71 16.43 6.81
N ASP A 244 9.23 17.65 7.02
CA ASP A 244 10.44 18.12 6.36
C ASP A 244 11.67 17.24 6.69
N ASN A 245 11.80 16.79 7.93
CA ASN A 245 12.91 15.92 8.35
C ASN A 245 12.75 14.48 7.84
N VAL A 246 11.53 13.97 7.71
CA VAL A 246 11.25 12.68 7.06
C VAL A 246 11.63 12.74 5.57
N ASP A 247 11.26 13.80 4.85
CA ASP A 247 11.63 13.99 3.43
C ASP A 247 13.15 14.06 3.24
N LYS A 248 13.86 14.78 4.11
CA LYS A 248 15.34 14.82 4.09
C LYS A 248 15.95 13.46 4.40
N LEU A 249 15.42 12.74 5.40
CA LEU A 249 15.92 11.42 5.75
C LEU A 249 15.74 10.47 4.57
N TYR A 250 14.53 10.40 4.02
CA TYR A 250 14.23 9.64 2.82
C TYR A 250 15.23 9.96 1.70
N GLY A 251 15.38 11.25 1.39
CA GLY A 251 16.27 11.73 0.33
C GLY A 251 17.71 11.30 0.59
N SER A 252 18.21 11.45 1.81
CA SER A 252 19.59 11.07 2.14
C SER A 252 19.87 9.58 2.04
N ILE A 253 18.85 8.73 2.26
CA ILE A 253 19.00 7.27 2.18
C ILE A 253 18.79 6.79 0.74
N SER A 254 17.72 7.22 0.06
CA SER A 254 17.30 6.66 -1.24
C SER A 254 17.79 7.45 -2.44
N ASN A 255 17.93 8.78 -2.31
CA ASN A 255 18.20 9.70 -3.41
C ASN A 255 19.23 10.78 -3.00
N PRO A 256 20.44 10.40 -2.55
CA PRO A 256 21.38 11.35 -1.93
C PRO A 256 21.77 12.52 -2.84
N ASP A 257 21.73 12.33 -4.16
CA ASP A 257 22.02 13.38 -5.15
C ASP A 257 20.94 14.45 -5.23
N PHE A 258 19.69 14.11 -4.90
CA PHE A 258 18.53 15.00 -4.97
C PHE A 258 18.12 15.53 -3.59
N GLY A 259 18.37 14.77 -2.52
CA GLY A 259 18.05 15.16 -1.15
C GLY A 259 16.55 15.24 -0.84
N VAL A 260 15.70 14.64 -1.70
CA VAL A 260 14.24 14.58 -1.57
C VAL A 260 13.71 13.22 -2.00
N ALA A 261 12.48 12.88 -1.61
CA ALA A 261 11.76 11.76 -2.21
C ALA A 261 11.41 12.08 -3.68
N THR A 262 11.95 11.28 -4.61
CA THR A 262 11.83 11.50 -6.05
C THR A 262 12.13 10.24 -6.86
N MET A 263 11.59 10.17 -8.08
CA MET A 263 12.08 9.33 -9.17
C MET A 263 12.56 10.24 -10.31
N PRO A 264 13.43 9.77 -11.23
CA PRO A 264 13.88 10.58 -12.35
C PRO A 264 12.72 11.26 -13.10
N GLY A 265 12.66 12.59 -13.04
CA GLY A 265 11.62 13.40 -13.69
C GLY A 265 10.34 13.63 -12.86
N MET A 266 10.26 13.13 -11.62
CA MET A 266 9.07 13.19 -10.77
C MET A 266 9.45 13.62 -9.35
N GLU A 267 9.02 14.83 -8.96
CA GLU A 267 9.21 15.37 -7.61
C GLU A 267 7.85 15.55 -6.92
N ASP A 268 7.08 14.47 -6.90
CA ASP A 268 5.72 14.44 -6.37
C ASP A 268 5.69 14.69 -4.87
N VAL A 269 4.67 15.43 -4.44
CA VAL A 269 4.40 15.71 -3.03
C VAL A 269 2.89 15.67 -2.76
N VAL A 270 2.54 15.03 -1.66
CA VAL A 270 1.20 15.06 -1.07
C VAL A 270 1.15 16.18 -0.06
N VAL A 271 0.07 16.96 -0.08
CA VAL A 271 -0.21 18.01 0.90
C VAL A 271 -1.58 17.81 1.51
N GLY A 272 -1.60 17.59 2.82
CA GLY A 272 -2.81 17.51 3.64
C GLY A 272 -2.99 18.72 4.56
N SER A 273 -4.19 18.91 5.09
CA SER A 273 -4.46 19.90 6.14
C SER A 273 -4.31 19.26 7.53
N MET A 274 -3.63 19.96 8.44
CA MET A 274 -3.48 19.54 9.83
C MET A 274 -4.51 20.17 10.78
N ASP A 275 -5.49 20.92 10.26
CA ASP A 275 -6.52 21.54 11.06
C ASP A 275 -7.62 20.53 11.46
N GLY A 276 -7.89 20.41 12.76
CA GLY A 276 -8.99 19.59 13.27
C GLY A 276 -8.90 18.12 12.82
N LYS A 277 -9.91 17.66 12.07
CA LYS A 277 -9.97 16.31 11.50
C LYS A 277 -9.68 16.28 9.99
N ASP A 278 -9.24 17.38 9.42
CA ASP A 278 -9.00 17.49 7.97
C ASP A 278 -7.89 16.51 7.49
N TRP A 279 -7.03 16.03 8.41
CA TRP A 279 -6.02 15.00 8.14
C TRP A 279 -6.61 13.67 7.64
N GLN A 280 -7.88 13.37 7.93
CA GLN A 280 -8.54 12.14 7.48
C GLN A 280 -8.58 12.06 5.95
N TYR A 281 -8.68 13.19 5.26
CA TYR A 281 -8.63 13.25 3.80
C TYR A 281 -7.28 12.79 3.22
N THR A 282 -6.21 12.82 4.02
CA THR A 282 -4.86 12.40 3.62
C THR A 282 -4.60 10.92 3.87
N LEU A 283 -5.47 10.22 4.62
CA LEU A 283 -5.29 8.78 4.89
C LEU A 283 -5.07 7.94 3.62
N PRO A 284 -5.80 8.14 2.50
CA PRO A 284 -5.56 7.34 1.28
C PRO A 284 -4.16 7.51 0.68
N ALA A 285 -3.54 8.67 0.92
CA ALA A 285 -2.19 8.94 0.46
C ALA A 285 -1.13 8.12 1.19
N THR A 286 -1.39 7.63 2.40
CA THR A 286 -0.43 6.81 3.16
C THR A 286 0.01 5.58 2.37
N HIS A 287 -0.94 4.94 1.71
CA HIS A 287 -0.69 3.77 0.87
C HIS A 287 0.07 4.15 -0.40
N TRP A 288 -0.16 5.33 -0.97
CA TRP A 288 0.63 5.76 -2.12
C TRP A 288 2.07 6.12 -1.75
N VAL A 289 2.29 6.93 -0.72
CA VAL A 289 3.66 7.31 -0.30
C VAL A 289 4.43 6.13 0.29
N ALA A 290 3.71 5.12 0.81
CA ALA A 290 4.30 3.84 1.19
C ALA A 290 4.65 2.96 -0.02
N HIS A 291 4.17 3.27 -1.23
CA HIS A 291 4.45 2.53 -2.46
C HIS A 291 5.40 3.29 -3.39
N MET A 292 5.31 4.61 -3.47
CA MET A 292 5.98 5.45 -4.45
C MET A 292 6.81 6.55 -3.77
N PRO A 293 7.99 6.91 -4.32
CA PRO A 293 8.79 8.03 -3.84
C PRO A 293 8.03 9.35 -3.91
N THR A 294 7.45 9.78 -2.79
CA THR A 294 6.60 10.97 -2.74
C THR A 294 6.76 11.65 -1.39
N GLY A 295 7.00 12.97 -1.40
CA GLY A 295 7.02 13.75 -0.16
C GLY A 295 5.63 13.87 0.45
N LEU A 296 5.50 13.96 1.77
CA LEU A 296 4.22 14.19 2.45
C LEU A 296 4.37 15.38 3.37
N PHE A 297 3.58 16.44 3.16
CA PHE A 297 3.67 17.69 3.91
C PHE A 297 2.32 18.18 4.39
N TRP A 298 2.35 19.12 5.32
CA TRP A 298 1.17 19.65 5.99
C TRP A 298 1.03 21.15 5.80
N VAL A 299 -0.23 21.59 5.71
CA VAL A 299 -0.61 23.01 5.72
C VAL A 299 -1.73 23.23 6.75
N HIS A 300 -1.96 24.49 7.11
CA HIS A 300 -3.26 24.88 7.65
C HIS A 300 -4.20 25.23 6.49
N ARG A 301 -5.50 25.28 6.76
CA ARG A 301 -6.54 25.67 5.82
C ARG A 301 -6.22 26.97 5.09
N ASN A 302 -5.65 27.93 5.81
CA ASN A 302 -5.43 29.29 5.33
C ASN A 302 -3.96 29.75 5.37
N SER A 303 -3.01 28.88 5.70
CA SER A 303 -1.58 29.24 5.72
C SER A 303 -0.66 28.05 5.47
N ILE A 304 0.53 28.33 4.94
CA ILE A 304 1.57 27.32 4.68
C ILE A 304 2.67 27.48 5.75
N PRO A 305 2.94 26.46 6.57
CA PRO A 305 4.06 26.47 7.50
C PRO A 305 5.42 26.65 6.79
N THR A 306 6.37 27.29 7.46
CA THR A 306 7.71 27.53 6.91
C THR A 306 8.43 26.23 6.55
N ALA A 307 8.33 25.19 7.38
CA ALA A 307 8.95 23.89 7.09
C ALA A 307 8.44 23.28 5.77
N THR A 308 7.14 23.40 5.47
CA THR A 308 6.55 22.96 4.20
C THR A 308 7.08 23.80 3.03
N ILE A 309 7.19 25.12 3.20
CA ILE A 309 7.82 26.00 2.19
C ILE A 309 9.26 25.58 1.90
N ASP A 310 10.06 25.32 2.95
CA ASP A 310 11.46 24.96 2.80
C ASP A 310 11.64 23.59 2.13
N ALA A 311 10.76 22.64 2.43
CA ALA A 311 10.73 21.34 1.76
C ALA A 311 10.38 21.44 0.27
N LEU A 312 9.44 22.31 -0.09
CA LEU A 312 9.08 22.56 -1.48
C LEU A 312 10.17 23.34 -2.24
N LYS A 313 10.85 24.29 -1.59
CA LYS A 313 11.97 25.02 -2.21
C LYS A 313 13.14 24.12 -2.60
N ARG A 314 13.40 23.03 -1.86
CA ARG A 314 14.44 22.05 -2.23
C ARG A 314 14.21 21.42 -3.60
N ARG A 315 12.96 21.38 -4.06
CA ARG A 315 12.55 20.86 -5.38
C ARG A 315 12.72 21.86 -6.52
N GLY A 316 13.23 23.07 -6.24
CA GLY A 316 13.61 24.03 -7.27
C GLY A 316 12.48 24.45 -8.23
N GLY A 317 11.22 24.43 -7.78
CA GLY A 317 10.05 24.75 -8.61
C GLY A 317 9.52 23.59 -9.45
N LYS A 318 10.05 22.37 -9.27
CA LYS A 318 9.63 21.16 -10.01
C LYS A 318 8.64 20.30 -9.25
N ALA A 319 8.19 20.73 -8.08
CA ALA A 319 7.26 19.95 -7.29
C ALA A 319 5.96 19.71 -8.07
N ARG A 320 5.40 18.52 -7.90
CA ARG A 320 4.04 18.21 -8.38
C ARG A 320 3.19 17.95 -7.14
N ILE A 321 2.35 18.91 -6.82
CA ILE A 321 1.75 19.11 -5.51
C ILE A 321 0.29 18.64 -5.54
N TYR A 322 0.03 17.47 -4.93
CA TYR A 322 -1.30 16.87 -4.83
C TYR A 322 -1.94 17.26 -3.51
N LEU A 323 -3.02 18.05 -3.59
CA LEU A 323 -3.79 18.47 -2.41
C LEU A 323 -4.84 17.42 -2.08
N PHE A 324 -4.84 16.92 -0.84
CA PHE A 324 -5.85 15.98 -0.35
C PHE A 324 -6.86 16.74 0.53
N GLY A 325 -8.10 16.83 0.04
CA GLY A 325 -9.21 17.58 0.65
C GLY A 325 -9.73 18.73 -0.22
N GLY A 326 -10.97 19.15 0.02
CA GLY A 326 -11.63 20.23 -0.71
C GLY A 326 -11.12 21.64 -0.36
N PRO A 327 -11.71 22.69 -0.96
CA PRO A 327 -11.43 24.08 -0.61
C PRO A 327 -11.68 24.41 0.87
N ASP A 328 -12.55 23.64 1.54
CA ASP A 328 -12.80 23.79 2.96
C ASP A 328 -11.65 23.24 3.80
N GLN A 329 -10.94 22.19 3.38
CA GLN A 329 -9.74 21.68 4.08
C GLN A 329 -8.50 22.50 3.72
N ILE A 330 -8.33 22.85 2.44
CA ILE A 330 -7.18 23.59 1.92
C ILE A 330 -7.70 24.68 0.98
N SER A 331 -7.70 25.93 1.47
CA SER A 331 -8.28 27.07 0.76
C SER A 331 -7.68 27.30 -0.63
N ALA A 332 -8.46 27.94 -1.50
CA ALA A 332 -7.98 28.39 -2.81
C ALA A 332 -6.79 29.35 -2.69
N SER A 333 -6.69 30.14 -1.61
CA SER A 333 -5.53 30.98 -1.34
C SER A 333 -4.25 30.19 -1.06
N VAL A 334 -4.34 29.12 -0.26
CA VAL A 334 -3.20 28.23 0.00
C VAL A 334 -2.78 27.51 -1.29
N ALA A 335 -3.74 26.94 -2.02
CA ALA A 335 -3.47 26.34 -3.34
C ALA A 335 -2.78 27.33 -4.29
N LYS A 336 -3.25 28.58 -4.32
CA LYS A 336 -2.64 29.66 -5.13
C LYS A 336 -1.18 29.94 -4.73
N GLN A 337 -0.88 29.96 -3.44
CA GLN A 337 0.48 30.17 -2.93
C GLN A 337 1.40 28.98 -3.27
N LEU A 338 0.88 27.75 -3.22
CA LEU A 338 1.66 26.54 -3.54
C LEU A 338 2.14 26.50 -5.01
N TYR A 339 1.43 27.14 -5.95
CA TYR A 339 1.89 27.25 -7.36
C TYR A 339 3.25 27.94 -7.53
N GLN A 340 3.71 28.68 -6.53
CA GLN A 340 5.06 29.28 -6.56
C GLN A 340 6.17 28.23 -6.50
N TYR A 341 5.85 27.01 -6.07
CA TYR A 341 6.81 25.94 -5.86
C TYR A 341 6.64 24.74 -6.80
N GLY A 342 5.60 24.74 -7.64
CA GLY A 342 5.30 23.59 -8.48
C GLY A 342 3.91 23.63 -9.12
N GLU A 343 3.58 22.57 -9.85
CA GLU A 343 2.22 22.36 -10.37
C GLU A 343 1.32 21.88 -9.23
N VAL A 344 0.14 22.49 -9.06
CA VAL A 344 -0.81 22.10 -8.01
C VAL A 344 -2.01 21.41 -8.64
N ILE A 345 -2.29 20.20 -8.15
CA ILE A 345 -3.38 19.32 -8.56
C ILE A 345 -4.18 19.01 -7.29
N ARG A 346 -5.49 19.14 -7.34
CA ARG A 346 -6.33 18.74 -6.21
C ARG A 346 -6.87 17.35 -6.46
N VAL A 347 -6.63 16.44 -5.52
CA VAL A 347 -7.30 15.15 -5.44
C VAL A 347 -8.66 15.42 -4.83
N SER A 348 -9.65 15.67 -5.68
CA SER A 348 -11.02 15.94 -5.28
C SER A 348 -11.99 15.09 -6.06
N ASN A 349 -13.18 14.95 -5.50
CA ASN A 349 -14.27 14.15 -6.07
C ASN A 349 -14.99 14.88 -7.22
N ASP A 350 -14.57 16.11 -7.52
CA ASP A 350 -15.03 16.94 -8.66
C ASP A 350 -14.28 16.64 -9.98
N ASP A 351 -13.55 15.52 -10.07
CA ASP A 351 -12.96 15.08 -11.32
C ASP A 351 -14.06 14.53 -12.26
N PRO A 352 -14.31 15.14 -13.44
CA PRO A 352 -15.37 14.76 -14.36
C PRO A 352 -15.28 13.33 -14.92
N VAL A 353 -14.20 12.59 -14.63
CA VAL A 353 -14.01 11.19 -15.06
C VAL A 353 -14.63 10.17 -14.10
N ALA A 354 -14.89 10.51 -12.83
CA ALA A 354 -15.08 9.50 -11.79
C ALA A 354 -16.52 9.28 -11.27
N PHE A 355 -17.45 10.22 -11.45
CA PHE A 355 -18.75 10.18 -10.76
C PHE A 355 -19.95 10.63 -11.63
N ASN A 356 -21.04 9.86 -11.60
CA ASN A 356 -22.33 10.18 -12.23
C ASN A 356 -23.22 11.11 -11.38
N ALA A 357 -22.65 11.71 -10.32
CA ALA A 357 -23.25 12.69 -9.42
C ALA A 357 -22.13 13.57 -8.83
N PRO A 358 -22.41 14.79 -8.32
CA PRO A 358 -21.42 15.56 -7.57
C PRO A 358 -21.02 14.75 -6.35
N ALA A 359 -19.78 14.31 -6.29
CA ALA A 359 -19.36 13.40 -5.23
C ALA A 359 -19.16 14.18 -3.92
N PRO A 360 -19.52 13.57 -2.78
CA PRO A 360 -19.47 14.26 -1.49
C PRO A 360 -18.03 14.63 -1.13
N ASP A 361 -17.81 15.78 -0.50
CA ASP A 361 -16.48 16.16 -0.01
C ASP A 361 -16.20 15.47 1.34
N SER A 362 -15.83 14.19 1.27
CA SER A 362 -15.51 13.37 2.45
C SER A 362 -14.20 12.59 2.28
N PRO A 363 -13.58 12.12 3.37
CA PRO A 363 -12.41 11.26 3.30
C PRO A 363 -12.65 9.95 2.53
N GLU A 364 -13.82 9.33 2.68
CA GLU A 364 -14.20 8.10 1.99
C GLU A 364 -14.32 8.31 0.48
N ALA A 365 -14.98 9.40 0.07
CA ALA A 365 -15.07 9.75 -1.33
C ALA A 365 -13.70 10.13 -1.92
N THR A 366 -12.84 10.80 -1.13
CA THR A 366 -11.44 11.07 -1.52
C THR A 366 -10.64 9.79 -1.74
N ALA A 367 -10.83 8.78 -0.90
CA ALA A 367 -10.22 7.45 -1.07
C ALA A 367 -10.66 6.80 -2.39
N LEU A 368 -11.96 6.85 -2.71
CA LEU A 368 -12.51 6.33 -3.96
C LEU A 368 -12.02 7.10 -5.19
N ALA A 369 -12.00 8.44 -5.13
CA ALA A 369 -11.47 9.27 -6.22
C ALA A 369 -9.99 8.97 -6.46
N PHE A 370 -9.20 8.85 -5.40
CA PHE A 370 -7.78 8.57 -5.52
C PHE A 370 -7.47 7.16 -6.06
N ALA A 371 -8.28 6.15 -5.68
CA ALA A 371 -8.17 4.81 -6.25
C ALA A 371 -8.43 4.78 -7.77
N LYS A 372 -9.32 5.66 -8.27
CA LYS A 372 -9.64 5.77 -9.70
C LYS A 372 -8.67 6.68 -10.47
N MET A 373 -8.11 7.67 -9.80
CA MET A 373 -7.29 8.74 -10.40
C MET A 373 -6.02 8.19 -11.07
N TRP A 374 -5.61 8.85 -12.15
CA TRP A 374 -4.29 8.72 -12.75
C TRP A 374 -3.83 10.04 -13.36
N ASP A 375 -2.74 10.60 -12.83
CA ASP A 375 -1.98 11.66 -13.48
C ASP A 375 -0.78 11.07 -14.23
N PRO A 376 -0.77 11.06 -15.57
CA PRO A 376 0.34 10.50 -16.34
C PRO A 376 1.64 11.29 -16.21
N ALA A 377 1.60 12.59 -15.88
CA ALA A 377 2.80 13.41 -15.82
C ALA A 377 3.60 13.20 -14.52
N GLY A 378 2.91 12.97 -13.39
CA GLY A 378 3.54 12.53 -12.15
C GLY A 378 3.59 11.01 -11.97
N MET A 379 2.98 10.24 -12.88
CA MET A 379 2.72 8.82 -12.68
C MET A 379 2.01 8.54 -11.34
N PHE A 380 1.06 9.42 -10.97
CA PHE A 380 0.45 9.48 -9.65
C PHE A 380 -0.99 8.97 -9.65
N GLY A 381 -1.34 8.11 -8.69
CA GLY A 381 -2.66 7.50 -8.56
C GLY A 381 -2.72 6.05 -9.03
N TRP A 382 -3.78 5.34 -8.67
CA TRP A 382 -3.85 3.88 -8.83
C TRP A 382 -4.44 3.42 -10.17
N LYS A 383 -5.22 4.28 -10.84
CA LYS A 383 -5.90 3.96 -12.11
C LYS A 383 -6.75 2.69 -12.05
N ILE A 384 -7.34 2.37 -10.90
CA ILE A 384 -8.15 1.15 -10.74
C ILE A 384 -9.58 1.45 -11.19
N THR A 385 -9.80 1.26 -12.50
CA THR A 385 -11.10 1.45 -13.17
C THR A 385 -11.66 0.16 -13.77
N GLY A 386 -11.08 -0.99 -13.41
CA GLY A 386 -11.45 -2.33 -13.87
C GLY A 386 -10.91 -3.39 -12.91
N PRO A 387 -11.08 -4.69 -13.22
CA PRO A 387 -10.70 -5.78 -12.32
C PRO A 387 -9.21 -6.13 -12.35
N GLY A 388 -8.77 -6.88 -11.34
CA GLY A 388 -7.43 -7.47 -11.22
C GLY A 388 -6.54 -6.83 -10.18
N HIS A 389 -7.11 -6.34 -9.07
CA HIS A 389 -6.39 -5.49 -8.11
C HIS A 389 -6.59 -5.93 -6.65
N GLY A 390 -5.61 -5.60 -5.82
CA GLY A 390 -5.76 -5.60 -4.37
C GLY A 390 -6.54 -4.36 -3.89
N PHE A 391 -7.15 -4.44 -2.71
CA PHE A 391 -7.75 -3.32 -1.99
C PHE A 391 -7.51 -3.50 -0.49
N THR A 392 -7.39 -2.39 0.25
CA THR A 392 -7.37 -2.37 1.71
C THR A 392 -8.62 -1.65 2.18
N LEU A 393 -9.50 -2.33 2.90
CA LEU A 393 -10.71 -1.75 3.47
C LEU A 393 -10.53 -1.55 4.98
N VAL A 394 -10.68 -0.30 5.42
CA VAL A 394 -10.54 0.09 6.82
C VAL A 394 -11.71 0.98 7.25
N ASN A 395 -12.18 0.82 8.48
CA ASN A 395 -13.12 1.78 9.06
C ASN A 395 -12.41 3.11 9.32
N ILE A 396 -13.00 4.24 8.92
CA ILE A 396 -12.37 5.56 9.08
C ILE A 396 -12.04 5.92 10.54
N ASN A 397 -12.74 5.33 11.50
CA ASN A 397 -12.48 5.53 12.93
C ASN A 397 -11.28 4.70 13.44
N ASP A 398 -10.79 3.77 12.62
CA ASP A 398 -9.57 2.99 12.84
C ASP A 398 -8.42 3.52 11.97
N TRP A 399 -8.02 4.75 12.24
CA TRP A 399 -6.92 5.36 11.50
C TRP A 399 -5.59 4.64 11.77
N GLN A 400 -5.42 4.02 12.93
CA GLN A 400 -4.23 3.26 13.26
C GLN A 400 -4.10 2.02 12.38
N GLY A 401 -5.19 1.28 12.16
CA GLY A 401 -5.24 0.18 11.20
C GLY A 401 -4.91 0.65 9.78
N ALA A 402 -5.42 1.81 9.36
CA ALA A 402 -5.12 2.39 8.05
C ALA A 402 -3.63 2.75 7.87
N ILE A 403 -2.95 3.20 8.91
CA ILE A 403 -1.51 3.49 8.82
C ILE A 403 -0.70 2.20 8.85
N ALA A 404 -1.05 1.28 9.76
CA ALA A 404 -0.40 -0.03 9.87
C ALA A 404 -0.51 -0.86 8.59
N SER A 405 -1.63 -0.75 7.87
CA SER A 405 -1.90 -1.47 6.63
C SER A 405 -1.22 -0.90 5.39
N ALA A 406 -0.65 0.30 5.48
CA ALA A 406 -0.01 0.97 4.34
C ALA A 406 1.00 0.08 3.57
N PRO A 407 1.79 -0.81 4.19
CA PRO A 407 2.69 -1.67 3.41
C PRO A 407 2.00 -2.66 2.45
N LEU A 408 0.69 -2.92 2.59
CA LEU A 408 -0.07 -3.72 1.62
C LEU A 408 -0.11 -3.07 0.23
N SER A 409 0.03 -1.75 0.15
CA SER A 409 0.11 -1.04 -1.11
C SER A 409 1.41 -1.30 -1.89
N HIS A 410 2.45 -1.78 -1.21
CA HIS A 410 3.73 -2.12 -1.81
C HIS A 410 3.87 -3.63 -2.03
N LEU A 411 3.58 -4.44 -1.00
CA LEU A 411 3.83 -5.89 -1.01
C LEU A 411 2.55 -6.76 -0.96
N GLY A 412 1.38 -6.15 -0.82
CA GLY A 412 0.07 -6.82 -0.76
C GLY A 412 -0.79 -6.53 -2.00
N PHE A 413 -0.30 -6.89 -3.19
CA PHE A 413 -1.02 -6.69 -4.45
C PHE A 413 -1.39 -5.24 -4.80
N HIS A 414 -0.53 -4.28 -4.47
CA HIS A 414 -0.73 -2.88 -4.86
C HIS A 414 -2.08 -2.34 -4.36
N ALA A 415 -2.46 -2.73 -3.15
CA ALA A 415 -3.76 -2.44 -2.57
C ALA A 415 -3.85 -0.97 -2.09
N PRO A 416 -4.68 -0.10 -2.72
CA PRO A 416 -4.96 1.21 -2.19
C PRO A 416 -5.85 1.11 -0.95
N LEU A 417 -5.80 2.15 -0.11
CA LEU A 417 -6.75 2.32 0.98
C LEU A 417 -8.10 2.79 0.46
N LEU A 418 -9.13 2.02 0.80
CA LEU A 418 -10.54 2.38 0.77
C LEU A 418 -11.03 2.52 2.22
N LEU A 419 -11.93 3.48 2.43
CA LEU A 419 -12.48 3.78 3.75
C LEU A 419 -13.97 3.49 3.79
N THR A 420 -14.43 2.86 4.87
CA THR A 420 -15.84 2.75 5.23
C THR A 420 -16.12 3.57 6.49
N SER A 421 -17.27 4.24 6.54
CA SER A 421 -17.72 4.99 7.72
C SER A 421 -18.56 4.15 8.67
N SER A 422 -18.88 2.92 8.28
CA SER A 422 -19.76 2.00 8.98
C SER A 422 -19.03 0.72 9.34
N ALA A 423 -19.45 0.10 10.44
CA ALA A 423 -18.98 -1.24 10.81
C ALA A 423 -19.93 -2.35 10.37
N SER A 424 -21.15 -2.01 9.90
CA SER A 424 -22.22 -2.98 9.66
C SER A 424 -22.93 -2.81 8.33
N THR A 425 -22.51 -1.86 7.50
CA THR A 425 -23.22 -1.52 6.27
C THR A 425 -22.26 -0.89 5.30
N LEU A 426 -21.99 -1.60 4.21
CA LEU A 426 -21.15 -1.08 3.14
C LEU A 426 -21.81 0.17 2.52
N PRO A 427 -21.15 1.35 2.53
CA PRO A 427 -21.69 2.55 1.89
C PRO A 427 -21.93 2.33 0.39
N SER A 428 -23.00 2.94 -0.15
CA SER A 428 -23.43 2.71 -1.54
C SER A 428 -22.37 3.04 -2.59
N ASP A 429 -21.54 4.06 -2.34
CA ASP A 429 -20.49 4.47 -3.27
C ASP A 429 -19.35 3.46 -3.31
N LEU A 430 -19.04 2.87 -2.15
CA LEU A 430 -18.04 1.82 -2.03
C LEU A 430 -18.54 0.50 -2.62
N GLU A 431 -19.81 0.16 -2.37
CA GLU A 431 -20.49 -0.96 -3.03
C GLU A 431 -20.46 -0.81 -4.55
N SER A 432 -20.88 0.36 -5.06
CA SER A 432 -20.86 0.66 -6.49
C SER A 432 -19.46 0.56 -7.08
N TYR A 433 -18.43 0.98 -6.35
CA TYR A 433 -17.05 0.87 -6.81
C TYR A 433 -16.58 -0.58 -6.87
N PHE A 434 -16.80 -1.38 -5.81
CA PHE A 434 -16.46 -2.80 -5.83
C PHE A 434 -17.17 -3.55 -6.95
N THR A 435 -18.46 -3.27 -7.18
CA THR A 435 -19.20 -3.83 -8.33
C THR A 435 -18.61 -3.37 -9.66
N GLN A 436 -18.26 -2.08 -9.80
CA GLN A 436 -17.66 -1.53 -11.03
C GLN A 436 -16.36 -2.23 -11.41
N VAL A 437 -15.53 -2.56 -10.42
CA VAL A 437 -14.22 -3.20 -10.62
C VAL A 437 -14.28 -4.73 -10.46
N SER A 438 -15.47 -5.31 -10.31
CA SER A 438 -15.62 -6.76 -10.19
C SER A 438 -15.21 -7.47 -11.49
N PRO A 439 -14.53 -8.64 -11.39
CA PRO A 439 -14.07 -9.36 -12.57
C PRO A 439 -15.22 -10.02 -13.33
N SER A 440 -15.04 -10.19 -14.65
CA SER A 440 -16.00 -10.91 -15.48
C SER A 440 -15.27 -11.78 -16.51
N PHE A 441 -15.87 -12.92 -16.88
CA PHE A 441 -15.30 -13.85 -17.87
C PHE A 441 -16.25 -14.10 -19.04
N LEU A 442 -15.67 -14.50 -20.18
CA LEU A 442 -16.43 -14.94 -21.37
C LEU A 442 -16.45 -16.46 -21.51
N ASN A 443 -15.34 -17.15 -21.26
CA ASN A 443 -15.22 -18.58 -21.53
C ASN A 443 -15.20 -19.44 -20.26
N THR A 444 -14.25 -19.15 -19.35
CA THR A 444 -14.11 -19.87 -18.08
C THR A 444 -13.76 -18.88 -16.96
N PRO A 445 -14.29 -19.07 -15.73
CA PRO A 445 -13.90 -18.24 -14.59
C PRO A 445 -12.40 -18.36 -14.28
N ALA A 446 -11.73 -19.45 -14.68
CA ALA A 446 -10.29 -19.64 -14.46
C ALA A 446 -9.39 -18.62 -15.19
N ASP A 447 -9.92 -17.85 -16.15
CA ASP A 447 -9.14 -16.91 -16.95
C ASP A 447 -8.65 -15.69 -16.14
N GLY A 448 -9.35 -15.31 -15.06
CA GLY A 448 -9.01 -14.09 -14.32
C GLY A 448 -9.26 -12.81 -15.13
N PRO A 449 -8.76 -11.65 -14.65
CA PRO A 449 -8.04 -11.46 -13.39
C PRO A 449 -8.98 -11.47 -12.17
N TYR A 450 -8.44 -11.57 -10.95
CA TYR A 450 -9.21 -11.60 -9.70
C TYR A 450 -8.86 -10.41 -8.80
N ASN A 451 -9.84 -9.96 -8.02
CA ASN A 451 -9.60 -8.96 -6.98
C ASN A 451 -9.31 -9.64 -5.63
N MET A 452 -8.62 -8.90 -4.76
CA MET A 452 -8.40 -9.30 -3.38
C MET A 452 -8.62 -8.12 -2.45
N THR A 453 -9.46 -8.26 -1.43
CA THR A 453 -9.66 -7.20 -0.43
C THR A 453 -9.13 -7.63 0.94
N TYR A 454 -8.19 -6.86 1.47
CA TYR A 454 -7.77 -6.96 2.86
C TYR A 454 -8.73 -6.16 3.73
N VAL A 455 -9.41 -6.82 4.67
CA VAL A 455 -10.29 -6.16 5.63
C VAL A 455 -9.54 -6.00 6.95
N LEU A 456 -9.38 -4.78 7.44
CA LEU A 456 -8.56 -4.52 8.62
C LEU A 456 -9.40 -4.48 9.89
N GLY A 457 -8.77 -4.88 10.99
CA GLY A 457 -9.33 -4.75 12.33
C GLY A 457 -10.29 -5.88 12.73
N SER A 458 -10.86 -5.70 13.91
CA SER A 458 -11.80 -6.61 14.56
C SER A 458 -13.19 -6.57 13.95
N TRP A 459 -14.04 -7.49 14.42
CA TRP A 459 -15.46 -7.55 14.05
C TRP A 459 -16.27 -6.31 14.44
N ASN A 460 -15.72 -5.45 15.33
CA ASN A 460 -16.36 -4.20 15.73
C ASN A 460 -16.03 -3.03 14.78
N GLN A 461 -14.96 -3.13 14.00
CA GLN A 461 -14.54 -2.08 13.05
C GLN A 461 -15.15 -2.32 11.67
N VAL A 462 -15.11 -3.56 11.18
CA VAL A 462 -15.84 -4.03 10.00
C VAL A 462 -16.39 -5.39 10.36
N ASN A 463 -17.71 -5.55 10.45
CA ASN A 463 -18.33 -6.79 10.87
C ASN A 463 -18.26 -7.87 9.79
N TRP A 464 -18.77 -9.05 10.11
CA TRP A 464 -18.78 -10.19 9.20
C TRP A 464 -19.69 -9.95 7.99
N ASP A 465 -20.89 -9.42 8.20
CA ASP A 465 -21.85 -9.16 7.12
C ASP A 465 -21.29 -8.20 6.06
N GLU A 466 -20.56 -7.16 6.47
CA GLU A 466 -19.92 -6.21 5.57
C GLU A 466 -18.78 -6.88 4.78
N GLN A 467 -17.96 -7.72 5.44
CA GLN A 467 -16.93 -8.51 4.74
C GLN A 467 -17.53 -9.50 3.74
N VAL A 468 -18.63 -10.18 4.10
CA VAL A 468 -19.36 -11.10 3.21
C VAL A 468 -20.01 -10.32 2.05
N ARG A 469 -20.52 -9.11 2.30
CA ARG A 469 -21.06 -8.25 1.24
C ARG A 469 -19.97 -7.90 0.24
N VAL A 470 -18.79 -7.48 0.69
CA VAL A 470 -17.62 -7.21 -0.18
C VAL A 470 -17.22 -8.45 -0.97
N ASP A 471 -17.20 -9.63 -0.32
CA ASP A 471 -16.92 -10.91 -1.00
C ASP A 471 -17.87 -11.16 -2.17
N SER A 472 -19.17 -11.02 -1.90
CA SER A 472 -20.24 -11.32 -2.85
C SER A 472 -20.24 -10.37 -4.05
N ILE A 473 -20.06 -9.06 -3.83
CA ILE A 473 -20.08 -8.08 -4.92
C ILE A 473 -18.77 -8.03 -5.72
N SER A 474 -17.68 -8.56 -5.16
CA SER A 474 -16.38 -8.67 -5.82
C SER A 474 -16.20 -10.00 -6.56
N GLU A 475 -17.20 -10.89 -6.50
CA GLU A 475 -17.17 -12.19 -7.14
C GLU A 475 -17.16 -12.07 -8.67
N MET A 476 -16.46 -13.02 -9.30
CA MET A 476 -16.38 -13.05 -10.75
C MET A 476 -17.70 -13.50 -11.35
N HIS A 477 -18.21 -12.77 -12.33
CA HIS A 477 -19.48 -13.09 -12.99
C HIS A 477 -19.32 -13.35 -14.50
N ASN A 478 -20.19 -14.21 -15.04
CA ASN A 478 -20.21 -14.49 -16.47
C ASN A 478 -20.78 -13.30 -17.24
N ARG A 479 -20.00 -12.71 -18.15
CA ARG A 479 -20.45 -11.66 -19.05
C ARG A 479 -20.92 -12.27 -20.35
N ARG A 480 -22.24 -12.44 -20.51
CA ARG A 480 -22.81 -12.78 -21.83
C ARG A 480 -22.75 -11.57 -22.75
N VAL A 481 -22.13 -11.73 -23.90
CA VAL A 481 -22.16 -10.71 -24.96
C VAL A 481 -23.48 -10.85 -25.72
N VAL A 482 -24.23 -9.75 -25.84
CA VAL A 482 -25.51 -9.74 -26.55
C VAL A 482 -25.28 -10.06 -28.02
N GLY A 483 -25.95 -11.10 -28.54
CA GLY A 483 -25.87 -11.49 -29.95
C GLY A 483 -24.75 -12.49 -30.30
N SER A 484 -24.08 -13.07 -29.31
CA SER A 484 -23.11 -14.16 -29.54
C SER A 484 -23.54 -15.48 -28.87
N ASP A 485 -23.27 -16.58 -29.56
CA ASP A 485 -23.32 -17.94 -28.99
C ASP A 485 -22.04 -18.26 -28.18
N THR A 486 -21.11 -17.29 -28.11
CA THR A 486 -19.90 -17.32 -27.30
C THR A 486 -20.14 -16.61 -25.98
N GLY A 487 -19.79 -17.29 -24.89
CA GLY A 487 -20.25 -17.02 -23.53
C GLY A 487 -20.49 -18.36 -22.88
N GLY A 488 -19.64 -18.77 -21.94
CA GLY A 488 -19.72 -20.09 -21.31
C GLY A 488 -21.13 -20.33 -20.77
N THR A 489 -21.64 -21.56 -20.87
CA THR A 489 -22.83 -21.99 -20.12
C THR A 489 -22.56 -22.10 -18.62
N TYR A 490 -21.32 -21.85 -18.22
CA TYR A 490 -20.85 -21.80 -16.85
C TYR A 490 -21.60 -20.70 -16.08
N GLY A 491 -22.56 -21.12 -15.27
CA GLY A 491 -23.15 -20.29 -14.24
C GLY A 491 -22.40 -20.51 -12.95
N ASP A 492 -21.33 -19.76 -12.73
CA ASP A 492 -20.95 -19.46 -11.36
C ASP A 492 -21.79 -18.25 -10.93
N SER A 493 -22.25 -18.28 -9.68
CA SER A 493 -23.13 -17.33 -8.98
C SER A 493 -23.63 -16.15 -9.83
N GLN A 494 -24.89 -16.18 -10.30
CA GLN A 494 -25.52 -14.95 -10.82
C GLN A 494 -25.46 -13.89 -9.71
N PRO A 495 -24.81 -12.72 -9.91
CA PRO A 495 -24.90 -11.63 -8.96
C PRO A 495 -26.39 -11.33 -8.76
N GLY A 496 -26.83 -11.30 -7.49
CA GLY A 496 -28.23 -11.04 -7.15
C GLY A 496 -28.74 -9.79 -7.88
N ALA A 497 -29.89 -9.95 -8.53
CA ALA A 497 -30.66 -8.87 -9.14
C ALA A 497 -31.06 -7.78 -8.13
#